data_AF-A0A3C0NKS6-F1
#
_entry.id   AF-A0A3C0NKS6-F1
#
_cell.length_a   1.000
_cell.length_b   1.000
_cell.length_c   1.000
_cell.angle_alpha   90.00
_cell.angle_beta   90.00
_cell.angle_gamma   90.00
#
_symmetry.space_group_name_H-M   'P 1'
#
loop_
_entity.id
_entity.type
_entity.pdbx_description
1 polymer ?
#
loop_
_entity_poly.entity_id
_entity_poly.type
_entity_poly.pdbx_seq_one_letter_code
_entity_poly.pdbx_strand_id
1 'polypeptide(L)'
;MVKQQTVDEQVNSQATANLTPAQEFLQSLWEEHLRHEFNTHNTEDTLATMVEDAYVNDIPVMTGGVGKPALREFYSKYFIPQMPPDMELIPISRTIGTDRLVDEMMVKFTHTIRMDWMLPG
;
A
#
# COMPACT_ATOMS: atom_id res chain seq x y z
N MET A 1 48.30 7.15 4.72
CA MET A 1 47.31 7.87 5.56
C MET A 1 46.35 8.58 4.59
N VAL A 2 45.36 7.85 4.09
CA VAL A 2 44.37 8.36 3.13
C VAL A 2 43.04 8.43 3.89
N LYS A 3 42.51 9.64 4.06
CA LYS A 3 41.19 9.85 4.65
C LYS A 3 40.17 9.52 3.57
N GLN A 4 39.50 8.38 3.71
CA GLN A 4 38.34 8.03 2.90
C GLN A 4 37.18 8.92 3.36
N GLN A 5 36.74 9.80 2.46
CA GLN A 5 35.64 10.72 2.68
C GLN A 5 34.34 9.92 2.56
N THR A 6 33.53 9.97 3.61
CA THR A 6 32.24 9.32 3.77
C THR A 6 31.33 9.70 2.60
N VAL A 7 30.74 8.71 1.94
CA VAL A 7 29.68 8.92 0.94
C VAL A 7 28.43 9.31 1.72
N ASP A 8 27.95 10.52 1.48
CA ASP A 8 26.82 11.14 2.16
C ASP A 8 25.55 10.29 2.03
N GLU A 9 25.04 9.87 3.19
CA GLU A 9 23.79 9.16 3.41
C GLU A 9 22.61 10.15 3.36
N GLN A 10 22.48 10.87 2.24
CA GLN A 10 21.45 11.90 2.04
C GLN A 10 20.80 11.80 0.65
N VAL A 11 20.03 10.73 0.43
CA VAL A 11 18.98 10.71 -0.60
C VAL A 11 17.70 10.17 0.01
N ASN A 12 17.04 10.99 0.84
CA ASN A 12 15.59 10.97 0.95
C ASN A 12 15.10 12.34 1.44
N SER A 13 15.18 13.35 0.58
CA SER A 13 14.52 14.64 0.84
C SER A 13 13.05 14.54 0.43
N GLN A 14 12.23 13.85 1.23
CA GLN A 14 10.81 14.20 1.25
C GLN A 14 10.72 15.57 1.89
N ALA A 15 10.46 16.60 1.09
CA ALA A 15 10.16 17.93 1.60
C ALA A 15 8.92 17.82 2.48
N THR A 16 9.11 17.85 3.79
CA THR A 16 8.01 17.89 4.75
C THR A 16 7.37 19.27 4.68
N ALA A 17 6.42 19.43 3.77
CA ALA A 17 5.39 20.42 3.97
C ALA A 17 4.71 20.09 5.30
N ASN A 18 4.58 21.07 6.20
CA ASN A 18 3.84 20.88 7.46
C ASN A 18 2.41 20.45 7.11
N LEU A 19 2.10 19.17 7.31
CA LEU A 19 0.78 18.63 7.08
C LEU A 19 -0.19 19.20 8.11
N THR A 20 -1.43 19.40 7.70
CA THR A 20 -2.51 19.66 8.67
C THR A 20 -2.79 18.39 9.48
N PRO A 21 -3.36 18.50 10.70
CA PRO A 21 -3.72 17.31 11.49
C PRO A 21 -4.62 16.30 10.75
N ALA A 22 -5.50 16.79 9.86
CA ALA A 22 -6.33 15.91 9.03
C ALA A 22 -5.50 15.13 7.99
N GLN A 23 -4.50 15.77 7.39
CA GLN A 23 -3.59 15.11 6.46
C GLN A 23 -2.68 14.10 7.16
N GLU A 24 -2.20 14.42 8.36
CA GLU A 24 -1.42 13.49 9.21
C GLU A 24 -2.27 12.26 9.58
N PHE A 25 -3.54 12.45 9.91
CA PHE A 25 -4.47 11.36 10.18
C PHE A 25 -4.67 10.46 8.96
N LEU A 26 -4.95 11.05 7.78
CA LEU A 26 -5.10 10.28 6.54
C LEU A 26 -3.85 9.49 6.19
N GLN A 27 -2.67 10.12 6.32
CA GLN A 27 -1.39 9.45 6.10
C GLN A 27 -1.21 8.26 7.05
N SER A 28 -1.43 8.46 8.35
CA SER A 28 -1.22 7.43 9.36
C SER A 28 -2.17 6.24 9.15
N LEU A 29 -3.45 6.51 8.85
CA LEU A 29 -4.45 5.47 8.57
C LEU A 29 -4.08 4.66 7.33
N TRP A 30 -3.59 5.33 6.27
CA TRP A 30 -3.16 4.65 5.04
C TRP A 30 -1.88 3.83 5.23
N GLU A 31 -0.91 4.32 6.00
CA GLU A 31 0.30 3.55 6.35
C GLU A 31 -0.03 2.32 7.20
N GLU A 32 -0.96 2.43 8.14
CA GLU A 32 -1.47 1.30 8.92
C GLU A 32 -2.17 0.28 8.01
N HIS A 33 -3.02 0.75 7.09
CA HIS A 33 -3.70 -0.10 6.11
C HIS A 33 -2.72 -0.91 5.25
N LEU A 34 -1.75 -0.24 4.61
CA LEU A 34 -0.73 -0.90 3.79
C LEU A 34 0.14 -1.86 4.61
N ARG A 35 0.44 -1.52 5.87
CA ARG A 35 1.17 -2.42 6.77
C ARG A 35 0.39 -3.72 7.00
N HIS A 36 -0.94 -3.65 7.12
CA HIS A 36 -1.76 -4.83 7.31
C HIS A 36 -1.82 -5.74 6.08
N GLU A 37 -1.90 -5.13 4.90
CA GLU A 37 -1.93 -5.83 3.61
C GLU A 37 -0.57 -6.48 3.29
N PHE A 38 0.52 -5.70 3.32
CA PHE A 38 1.80 -6.08 2.71
C PHE A 38 2.88 -6.53 3.71
N ASN A 39 2.73 -6.26 5.00
CA ASN A 39 3.71 -6.66 6.02
C ASN A 39 3.14 -7.75 6.93
N THR A 40 2.03 -7.47 7.62
CA THR A 40 1.46 -8.47 8.54
C THR A 40 0.56 -9.49 7.86
N HIS A 41 0.14 -9.24 6.61
CA HIS A 41 -0.73 -10.12 5.84
C HIS A 41 -1.99 -10.53 6.63
N ASN A 42 -2.68 -9.55 7.25
CA ASN A 42 -3.83 -9.79 8.12
C ASN A 42 -5.11 -9.15 7.57
N THR A 43 -6.03 -9.99 7.08
CA THR A 43 -7.32 -9.56 6.54
C THR A 43 -8.18 -8.79 7.54
N GLU A 44 -8.34 -9.26 8.77
CA GLU A 44 -9.28 -8.62 9.71
C GLU A 44 -8.75 -7.27 10.18
N ASP A 45 -7.43 -7.15 10.36
CA ASP A 45 -6.83 -5.86 10.70
C ASP A 45 -6.92 -4.87 9.52
N THR A 46 -6.70 -5.33 8.28
CA THR A 46 -6.92 -4.52 7.06
C THR A 46 -8.36 -3.99 7.01
N LEU A 47 -9.36 -4.84 7.29
CA LEU A 47 -10.77 -4.44 7.31
C LEU A 47 -11.11 -3.49 8.47
N ALA A 48 -10.37 -3.55 9.58
CA ALA A 48 -10.59 -2.69 10.73
C ALA A 48 -10.25 -1.22 10.43
N THR A 49 -9.36 -0.95 9.49
CA THR A 49 -9.03 0.42 9.04
C THR A 49 -10.04 0.98 8.03
N MET A 50 -11.04 0.20 7.62
CA MET A 50 -12.03 0.57 6.61
C MET A 50 -13.41 0.88 7.22
N VAL A 51 -14.18 1.72 6.53
CA VAL A 51 -15.60 1.96 6.83
C VAL A 51 -16.49 0.80 6.33
N GLU A 52 -17.72 0.70 6.83
CA GLU A 52 -18.62 -0.44 6.54
C GLU A 52 -18.95 -0.60 5.06
N ASP A 53 -19.11 0.52 4.34
CA ASP A 53 -19.44 0.62 2.92
C ASP A 53 -18.21 0.87 2.03
N ALA A 54 -16.99 0.61 2.55
CA ALA A 54 -15.76 0.73 1.79
C ALA A 54 -15.77 -0.13 0.53
N TYR A 55 -14.97 0.26 -0.47
CA TYR A 55 -14.79 -0.52 -1.69
C TYR A 55 -13.34 -0.48 -2.16
N VAL A 56 -12.95 -1.53 -2.87
CA VAL A 56 -11.66 -1.67 -3.55
C VAL A 56 -11.94 -2.02 -5.00
N ASN A 57 -11.14 -1.46 -5.91
CA ASN A 57 -11.27 -1.69 -7.34
C ASN A 57 -9.90 -1.74 -8.01
N ASP A 58 -9.47 -2.94 -8.39
CA ASP A 58 -8.27 -3.15 -9.19
C ASP A 58 -8.63 -2.98 -10.67
N ILE A 59 -8.56 -1.74 -11.14
CA ILE A 59 -8.98 -1.34 -12.49
C ILE A 59 -8.44 -2.25 -13.63
N PRO A 60 -7.17 -2.70 -13.63
CA PRO A 60 -6.64 -3.49 -14.75
C PRO A 60 -7.37 -4.82 -14.99
N VAL A 61 -7.88 -5.45 -13.93
CA VAL A 61 -8.53 -6.77 -13.97
C VAL A 61 -9.98 -6.75 -13.48
N MET A 62 -10.49 -5.57 -13.09
CA MET A 62 -11.84 -5.33 -12.59
C MET A 62 -12.19 -6.20 -11.37
N THR A 63 -11.23 -6.45 -10.49
CA THR A 63 -11.42 -7.17 -9.21
C THR A 63 -11.59 -6.21 -8.04
N GLY A 64 -11.95 -6.76 -6.87
CA GLY A 64 -12.17 -6.01 -5.64
C GLY A 64 -13.51 -6.37 -5.01
N GLY A 65 -14.18 -5.40 -4.40
CA GLY A 65 -15.47 -5.61 -3.72
C GLY A 65 -16.06 -4.33 -3.13
N VAL A 66 -17.34 -4.39 -2.76
CA VAL A 66 -18.08 -3.29 -2.13
C VAL A 66 -18.70 -3.77 -0.82
N GLY A 67 -18.41 -3.04 0.26
CA GLY A 67 -18.78 -3.36 1.63
C GLY A 67 -17.86 -4.40 2.29
N LYS A 68 -17.69 -4.31 3.61
CA LYS A 68 -16.81 -5.21 4.39
C LYS A 68 -17.05 -6.71 4.16
N PRO A 69 -18.28 -7.23 3.97
CA PRO A 69 -18.47 -8.65 3.66
C PRO A 69 -17.79 -9.10 2.36
N ALA A 70 -17.94 -8.33 1.28
CA ALA A 70 -17.31 -8.63 0.01
C ALA A 70 -15.79 -8.42 0.09
N LEU A 71 -15.34 -7.36 0.75
CA LEU A 71 -13.93 -7.09 0.96
C LEU A 71 -13.25 -8.17 1.81
N ARG A 72 -13.92 -8.73 2.81
CA ARG A 72 -13.38 -9.86 3.57
C ARG A 72 -13.10 -11.07 2.70
N GLU A 73 -14.02 -11.41 1.80
CA GLU A 73 -13.80 -12.48 0.83
C GLU A 73 -12.65 -12.14 -0.12
N PHE A 74 -12.62 -10.91 -0.65
CA PHE A 74 -11.57 -10.43 -1.53
C PHE A 74 -10.18 -10.54 -0.87
N TYR A 75 -9.99 -9.90 0.28
CA TYR A 75 -8.72 -9.85 0.99
C TYR A 75 -8.24 -11.22 1.45
N SER A 76 -9.14 -12.09 1.96
CA SER A 76 -8.76 -13.40 2.51
C SER A 76 -8.45 -14.47 1.46
N LYS A 77 -8.92 -14.32 0.22
CA LYS A 77 -8.78 -15.36 -0.82
C LYS A 77 -8.01 -14.91 -2.06
N TYR A 78 -8.23 -13.68 -2.50
CA TYR A 78 -7.81 -13.23 -3.83
C TYR A 78 -6.67 -12.21 -3.77
N PHE A 79 -6.47 -11.53 -2.64
CA PHE A 79 -5.42 -10.51 -2.48
C PHE A 79 -4.26 -10.98 -1.58
N ILE A 80 -4.46 -11.04 -0.26
CA ILE A 80 -3.36 -11.22 0.73
C ILE A 80 -2.61 -12.55 0.56
N PRO A 81 -3.27 -13.71 0.32
CA PRO A 81 -2.55 -14.95 0.08
C PRO A 81 -1.82 -15.01 -1.28
N GLN A 82 -2.11 -14.07 -2.19
CA GLN A 82 -1.60 -14.03 -3.56
C GLN A 82 -0.52 -12.94 -3.71
N MET A 83 0.41 -12.90 -2.76
CA MET A 83 1.55 -11.99 -2.76
C MET A 83 2.85 -12.79 -2.95
N PRO A 84 3.63 -12.51 -4.03
CA PRO A 84 4.95 -13.10 -4.20
C PRO A 84 5.85 -12.83 -2.99
N PRO A 85 6.72 -13.78 -2.62
CA PRO A 85 7.55 -13.66 -1.41
C PRO A 85 8.59 -12.54 -1.48
N ASP A 86 8.91 -12.04 -2.67
CA ASP A 86 9.86 -10.96 -2.94
C ASP A 86 9.18 -9.64 -3.35
N MET A 87 7.88 -9.49 -3.06
CA MET A 87 7.14 -8.27 -3.38
C MET A 87 7.67 -7.07 -2.58
N GLU A 88 8.02 -6.02 -3.31
CA GLU A 88 8.45 -4.72 -2.80
C GLU A 88 7.51 -3.62 -3.31
N LEU A 89 7.00 -2.81 -2.39
CA LEU A 89 6.29 -1.56 -2.68
C LEU A 89 7.25 -0.38 -2.50
N ILE A 90 7.64 0.25 -3.61
CA ILE A 90 8.59 1.36 -3.61
C ILE A 90 7.81 2.67 -3.87
N PRO A 91 7.66 3.57 -2.88
CA PRO A 91 6.96 4.83 -3.07
C PRO A 91 7.78 5.78 -3.96
N ILE A 92 7.11 6.41 -4.94
CA ILE A 92 7.70 7.43 -5.83
C ILE A 92 7.26 8.82 -5.39
N SER A 93 5.95 9.03 -5.27
CA SER A 93 5.37 10.30 -4.84
C SER A 93 4.07 10.08 -4.07
N ARG A 94 3.73 11.02 -3.19
CA ARG A 94 2.48 11.02 -2.42
C ARG A 94 1.88 12.42 -2.43
N THR A 95 0.61 12.52 -2.79
CA THR A 95 -0.16 13.77 -2.71
C THR A 95 -1.30 13.59 -1.71
N ILE A 96 -1.36 14.45 -0.68
CA ILE A 96 -2.39 14.39 0.36
C ILE A 96 -3.28 15.64 0.28
N GLY A 97 -4.52 15.44 -0.13
CA GLY A 97 -5.58 16.45 -0.12
C GLY A 97 -6.29 16.52 1.24
N THR A 98 -7.45 17.18 1.26
CA THR A 98 -8.26 17.29 2.49
C THR A 98 -8.97 15.99 2.86
N ASP A 99 -9.33 15.18 1.87
CA ASP A 99 -10.20 13.99 1.99
C ASP A 99 -9.64 12.76 1.24
N ARG A 100 -8.47 12.89 0.61
CA ARG A 100 -7.90 11.86 -0.26
C ARG A 100 -6.38 11.87 -0.22
N LEU A 101 -5.82 10.68 -0.40
CA LEU A 101 -4.39 10.47 -0.57
C LEU A 101 -4.20 9.71 -1.88
N VAL A 102 -3.23 10.14 -2.69
CA VAL A 102 -2.86 9.49 -3.93
C VAL A 102 -1.38 9.15 -3.87
N ASP A 103 -1.07 7.87 -4.03
CA ASP A 103 0.28 7.36 -4.11
C ASP A 103 0.64 6.98 -5.55
N GLU A 104 1.83 7.38 -5.96
CA GLU A 104 2.53 6.81 -7.11
C GLU A 104 3.59 5.85 -6.56
N MET A 105 3.55 4.60 -7.01
CA MET A 105 4.42 3.55 -6.48
C MET A 105 4.93 2.65 -7.61
N MET A 106 6.13 2.12 -7.44
CA MET A 106 6.65 1.00 -8.22
C MET A 106 6.46 -0.28 -7.41
N VAL A 107 5.71 -1.23 -7.97
CA VAL A 107 5.60 -2.59 -7.41
C VAL A 107 6.62 -3.48 -8.12
N LYS A 108 7.53 -4.09 -7.37
CA LYS A 108 8.58 -4.96 -7.90
C LYS A 108 8.46 -6.34 -7.27
N PHE A 109 8.48 -7.39 -8.09
CA PHE A 109 8.37 -8.78 -7.64
C PHE A 109 8.79 -9.75 -8.75
N THR A 110 9.06 -11.00 -8.39
CA THR A 110 9.13 -12.12 -9.32
C THR A 110 7.78 -12.83 -9.37
N HIS A 111 7.16 -12.94 -10.54
CA HIS A 111 5.86 -13.59 -10.71
C HIS A 111 5.98 -15.12 -10.52
N THR A 112 5.92 -15.57 -9.27
CA THR A 112 6.11 -16.98 -8.83
C THR A 112 4.80 -17.68 -8.50
N ILE A 113 3.73 -16.92 -8.29
CA ILE A 113 2.39 -17.39 -7.96
C ILE A 113 1.36 -16.62 -8.77
N ARG A 114 0.16 -17.17 -8.93
CA ARG A 114 -0.97 -16.47 -9.54
C ARG A 114 -1.37 -15.25 -8.69
N MET A 115 -1.70 -14.14 -9.35
CA MET A 115 -2.09 -12.86 -8.74
C MET A 115 -3.38 -12.32 -9.38
N ASP A 116 -4.53 -12.86 -8.96
CA ASP A 116 -5.86 -12.53 -9.49
C ASP A 116 -6.19 -11.04 -9.46
N TRP A 117 -5.58 -10.30 -8.54
CA TRP A 117 -5.78 -8.88 -8.29
C TRP A 117 -4.91 -7.96 -9.16
N MET A 118 -3.91 -8.50 -9.89
CA MET A 118 -2.96 -7.68 -10.66
C MET A 118 -2.83 -8.11 -12.12
N LEU A 119 -2.86 -9.41 -12.41
CA LEU A 119 -2.57 -9.94 -13.74
C LEU A 119 -3.62 -10.98 -14.16
N PRO A 120 -4.03 -11.01 -15.45
CA PRO A 120 -4.96 -12.01 -15.96
C PRO A 120 -4.24 -13.36 -16.19
N GLY A 121 -3.88 -14.06 -15.11
CA GLY A 121 -3.37 -15.45 -15.14
C GLY A 121 -1.92 -15.62 -15.53
#